data_AF-A0A062UE68-F1
#
_entry.id   AF-A0A062UE68-F1
#
_cell.length_a   1.000
_cell.length_b   1.000
_cell.length_c   1.000
_cell.angle_alpha   90.00
_cell.angle_beta   90.00
_cell.angle_gamma   90.00
#
_symmetry.space_group_name_H-M   'P 1'
#
loop_
_entity.id
_entity.type
_entity.pdbx_description
1 polymer ?
#
loop_
_entity_poly.entity_id
_entity_poly.type
_entity_poly.pdbx_seq_one_letter_code
_entity_poly.pdbx_strand_id
1 'polypeptide(L)'
;MDAPSAADRPVRAAPSDADLVHQEGPSSSNFDNIIALLRSMLMVETVTISIAYGQHEHLLASSALPQDDIYSNVQFFAGVPIYSYEKEIIGTLSVMDSRPRELTPNQLTSLEDVSRVAADLFELRKLASIDGLTGQMTRRAFEQEASRVLQLSSRHKHKVSMIGLDVDHFKSINDTYGHAAGDEVLKKVAQTCAETLRTSDMLGRLGGEEFAVLLQETDHEGATQVAEKLRKAISLLRFEFDGKTVGVTASFGISSNAHADYDLSKLLEQADAAMYKAKQTGRNRCVAYGDEKLPERVVRRRVLKSGQIQFAGNAANIDCTVRQLGQDGAGLDLVTTANVPNEFRLHIRSDGLTANCKVIERTQTHLDVVFR
;
A
#
# COMPACT_ATOMS: atom_id res chain seq x y z
N MET A 1 32.58 20.42 51.48
CA MET A 1 31.20 20.76 51.12
C MET A 1 31.27 22.12 50.49
N ASP A 2 31.14 22.18 49.17
CA ASP A 2 30.71 23.35 48.39
C ASP A 2 30.59 22.87 46.94
N ALA A 3 29.43 23.09 46.33
CA ALA A 3 29.08 22.67 44.97
C ALA A 3 29.41 23.78 43.96
N PRO A 4 29.86 23.49 42.73
CA PRO A 4 29.98 24.50 41.70
C PRO A 4 28.71 24.61 40.83
N SER A 5 28.14 25.81 40.84
CA SER A 5 27.53 26.61 39.76
C SER A 5 27.12 25.91 38.45
N ALA A 6 25.81 25.93 38.17
CA ALA A 6 25.20 25.62 36.88
C ALA A 6 25.37 26.80 35.88
N ALA A 7 26.50 26.85 35.20
CA ALA A 7 26.73 27.78 34.08
C ALA A 7 27.72 27.18 33.07
N ASP A 8 27.39 26.02 32.51
CA ASP A 8 27.92 25.58 31.22
C ASP A 8 27.09 24.40 30.69
N ARG A 9 26.07 24.68 29.87
CA ARG A 9 25.47 23.69 28.96
C ARG A 9 25.46 24.32 27.58
N PRO A 10 25.96 23.63 26.54
CA PRO A 10 25.98 24.18 25.19
C PRO A 10 24.55 24.38 24.69
N VAL A 11 24.28 25.59 24.20
CA VAL A 11 23.07 25.94 23.47
C VAL A 11 22.99 25.03 22.26
N ARG A 12 21.95 24.17 22.21
CA ARG A 12 21.64 23.38 21.02
C ARG A 12 21.33 24.35 19.88
N ALA A 13 22.10 24.28 18.80
CA ALA A 13 21.86 25.05 17.59
C ALA A 13 20.42 24.83 17.10
N ALA A 14 19.74 25.92 16.74
CA ALA A 14 18.44 25.88 16.09
C ALA A 14 18.53 25.07 14.78
N PRO A 15 17.56 24.19 14.48
CA PRO A 15 17.54 23.52 13.18
C PRO A 15 17.30 24.56 12.08
N SER A 16 18.03 24.43 10.97
CA SER A 16 17.96 25.31 9.81
C SER A 16 16.61 25.26 9.10
N ASP A 17 16.18 26.41 8.55
CA ASP A 17 14.91 26.72 7.86
C ASP A 17 14.50 25.83 6.65
N ALA A 18 15.14 24.68 6.44
CA ALA A 18 14.80 23.72 5.37
C ALA A 18 13.91 22.54 5.85
N ASP A 19 13.57 22.48 7.15
CA ASP A 19 12.86 21.34 7.78
C ASP A 19 11.34 21.55 7.96
N LEU A 20 10.76 22.63 7.41
CA LEU A 20 9.33 22.94 7.48
C LEU A 20 8.64 22.69 6.13
N VAL A 21 8.62 21.44 5.68
CA VAL A 21 7.77 21.02 4.55
C VAL A 21 6.50 20.39 5.10
N HIS A 22 5.45 21.21 5.16
CA HIS A 22 4.02 20.90 5.01
C HIS A 22 3.54 19.48 5.35
N GLN A 23 3.03 19.31 6.57
CA GLN A 23 2.14 18.19 6.91
C GLN A 23 0.69 18.56 6.58
N GLU A 24 0.28 18.39 5.32
CA GLU A 24 -1.14 18.27 5.02
C GLU A 24 -1.58 16.83 5.33
N GLY A 25 -2.18 16.64 6.51
CA GLY A 25 -2.83 15.38 6.87
C GLY A 25 -4.04 15.14 5.94
N PRO A 26 -4.28 13.92 5.43
CA PRO A 26 -5.19 13.78 4.30
C PRO A 26 -6.62 13.65 4.83
N SER A 27 -7.36 14.75 4.83
CA SER A 27 -8.81 14.92 4.60
C SER A 27 -9.29 16.17 5.31
N SER A 28 -8.55 17.22 5.00
CA SER A 28 -8.56 18.50 5.66
C SER A 28 -9.91 19.22 5.44
N SER A 29 -10.70 18.90 4.41
CA SER A 29 -11.92 19.68 4.08
C SER A 29 -12.90 19.93 5.23
N ASN A 30 -13.25 18.94 6.06
CA ASN A 30 -14.26 19.16 7.11
C ASN A 30 -13.69 19.96 8.29
N PHE A 31 -12.48 19.62 8.74
CA PHE A 31 -11.82 20.34 9.83
C PHE A 31 -11.37 21.73 9.37
N ASP A 32 -10.85 21.86 8.14
CA ASP A 32 -10.52 23.13 7.47
C ASP A 32 -11.74 24.03 7.34
N ASN A 33 -12.89 23.49 6.93
CA ASN A 33 -14.13 24.26 6.86
C ASN A 33 -14.54 24.77 8.25
N ILE A 34 -14.38 23.94 9.29
CA ILE A 34 -14.67 24.32 10.67
C ILE A 34 -13.75 25.44 11.14
N ILE A 35 -12.44 25.30 10.96
CA ILE A 35 -11.48 26.32 11.40
C ILE A 35 -11.63 27.61 10.61
N ALA A 36 -11.96 27.55 9.31
CA ALA A 36 -12.19 28.72 8.47
C ALA A 36 -13.45 29.48 8.91
N LEU A 37 -14.53 28.76 9.22
CA LEU A 37 -15.77 29.35 9.72
C LEU A 37 -15.56 29.98 11.10
N LEU A 38 -14.90 29.28 12.02
CA LEU A 38 -14.55 29.80 13.34
C LEU A 38 -13.65 31.03 13.26
N ARG A 39 -12.63 31.00 12.41
CA ARG A 39 -11.72 32.14 12.19
C ARG A 39 -12.49 33.38 11.77
N SER A 40 -13.40 33.22 10.81
CA SER A 40 -14.25 34.30 10.30
C SER A 40 -15.23 34.81 11.36
N MET A 41 -15.94 33.90 12.04
CA MET A 41 -16.94 34.23 13.05
C MET A 41 -16.32 34.94 14.27
N LEU A 42 -15.16 34.46 14.72
CA LEU A 42 -14.46 35.04 15.85
C LEU A 42 -13.59 36.22 15.43
N MET A 43 -13.32 36.43 14.14
CA MET A 43 -12.35 37.43 13.66
C MET A 43 -11.00 37.31 14.37
N VAL A 44 -10.47 36.09 14.43
CA VAL A 44 -9.13 35.80 14.99
C VAL A 44 -8.15 35.52 13.86
N GLU A 45 -6.86 35.69 14.13
CA GLU A 45 -5.82 35.41 13.14
C GLU A 45 -5.70 33.92 12.86
N THR A 46 -5.71 33.10 13.91
CA THR A 46 -5.42 31.67 13.81
C THR A 46 -6.40 30.82 14.61
N VAL A 47 -6.81 29.69 14.03
CA VAL A 47 -7.57 28.62 14.68
C VAL A 47 -6.87 27.29 14.38
N THR A 48 -6.67 26.47 15.40
CA THR A 48 -6.07 25.14 15.28
C THR A 48 -6.93 24.09 15.96
N ILE A 49 -6.96 22.89 15.38
CA ILE A 49 -7.51 21.69 16.02
C ILE A 49 -6.35 20.71 16.15
N SER A 50 -5.99 20.37 17.38
CA SER A 50 -4.95 19.40 17.69
C SER A 50 -5.56 18.22 18.43
N ILE A 51 -5.20 16.99 18.07
CA ILE A 51 -5.63 15.77 18.76
C ILE A 51 -4.41 14.94 19.10
N ALA A 52 -4.29 14.52 20.35
CA ALA A 52 -3.30 13.56 20.81
C ALA A 52 -3.88 12.14 20.67
N TYR A 53 -3.23 11.29 19.88
CA TYR A 53 -3.55 9.87 19.82
C TYR A 53 -2.26 9.04 19.96
N GLY A 54 -2.15 8.24 21.02
CA GLY A 54 -0.91 7.54 21.36
C GLY A 54 0.19 8.48 21.86
N GLN A 55 1.42 8.34 21.36
CA GLN A 55 2.56 9.19 21.77
C GLN A 55 2.77 10.44 20.90
N HIS A 56 1.85 10.74 19.99
CA HIS A 56 2.00 11.83 19.04
C HIS A 56 0.82 12.80 19.09
N GLU A 57 1.13 14.10 19.10
CA GLU A 57 0.18 15.18 18.95
C GLU A 57 -0.01 15.46 17.45
N HIS A 58 -1.25 15.41 17.00
CA HIS A 58 -1.62 15.56 15.59
C HIS A 58 -2.38 16.87 15.39
N LEU A 59 -1.79 17.79 14.64
CA LEU A 59 -2.50 18.96 14.14
C LEU A 59 -3.46 18.51 13.02
N LEU A 60 -4.76 18.50 13.29
CA LEU A 60 -5.79 18.10 12.33
C LEU A 60 -6.10 19.20 11.31
N ALA A 61 -6.04 20.46 11.74
CA ALA A 61 -6.26 21.62 10.88
C ALA A 61 -5.64 22.88 11.51
N SER A 62 -5.15 23.78 10.67
CA SER A 62 -4.70 25.12 11.07
C SER A 62 -5.10 26.15 10.03
N SER A 63 -5.58 27.30 10.49
CA SER A 63 -5.94 28.41 9.60
C SER A 63 -4.79 29.39 9.37
N ALA A 64 -3.63 29.16 10.02
CA ALA A 64 -2.41 29.93 9.81
C ALA A 64 -1.82 29.61 8.43
N LEU A 65 -1.14 30.58 7.80
CA LEU A 65 -0.44 30.29 6.55
C LEU A 65 0.78 29.41 6.86
N PRO A 66 1.21 28.53 5.93
CA PRO A 66 2.29 27.59 6.21
C PRO A 66 3.66 28.20 6.52
N GLN A 67 3.84 29.50 6.28
CA GLN A 67 5.05 30.28 6.58
C GLN A 67 4.97 31.03 7.91
N ASP A 68 3.83 30.99 8.60
CA ASP A 68 3.66 31.65 9.89
C ASP A 68 4.21 30.72 10.99
N ASP A 69 5.15 31.21 11.80
CA ASP A 69 5.37 30.60 13.11
C ASP A 69 4.11 30.87 13.94
N ILE A 70 3.25 29.85 14.02
CA ILE A 70 1.91 29.87 14.61
C ILE A 70 1.91 30.45 16.03
N TYR A 71 3.05 30.35 16.73
CA TYR A 71 3.23 30.81 18.10
C TYR A 71 3.99 32.13 18.21
N SER A 72 4.55 32.64 17.11
CA SER A 72 5.28 33.90 17.12
C SER A 72 4.32 35.09 17.29
N ASN A 73 4.66 35.99 18.21
CA ASN A 73 3.89 37.21 18.54
C ASN A 73 2.46 36.98 19.05
N VAL A 74 2.10 35.78 19.53
CA VAL A 74 0.77 35.52 20.12
C VAL A 74 0.60 36.34 21.41
N GLN A 75 -0.42 37.19 21.44
CA GLN A 75 -0.81 37.99 22.62
C GLN A 75 -2.17 37.58 23.19
N PHE A 76 -2.94 36.78 22.45
CA PHE A 76 -4.17 36.18 22.92
C PHE A 76 -4.20 34.69 22.56
N PHE A 77 -4.60 33.86 23.53
CA PHE A 77 -4.81 32.43 23.36
C PHE A 77 -6.07 32.03 24.13
N ALA A 78 -6.95 31.28 23.49
CA ALA A 78 -8.01 30.54 24.17
C ALA A 78 -8.11 29.14 23.59
N GLY A 79 -8.09 28.13 24.46
CA GLY A 79 -8.19 26.74 24.09
C GLY A 79 -9.32 26.07 24.85
N VAL A 80 -10.13 25.27 24.14
CA VAL A 80 -11.13 24.39 24.76
C VAL A 80 -10.72 22.93 24.53
N PRO A 81 -10.85 22.07 25.54
CA PRO A 81 -10.57 20.65 25.39
C PRO A 81 -11.58 19.99 24.45
N ILE A 82 -11.09 19.04 23.66
CA ILE A 82 -11.88 18.12 22.86
C ILE A 82 -11.93 16.80 23.63
N TYR A 83 -13.14 16.33 23.95
CA TYR A 83 -13.34 15.11 24.72
C TYR A 83 -13.81 13.96 23.83
N SER A 84 -13.34 12.74 24.09
CA SER A 84 -13.91 11.51 23.55
C SER A 84 -15.27 11.18 24.18
N TYR A 85 -15.97 10.18 23.63
CA TYR A 85 -17.18 9.64 24.26
C TYR A 85 -16.95 9.07 25.67
N GLU A 86 -15.73 8.60 25.96
CA GLU A 86 -15.32 8.11 27.28
C GLU A 86 -14.94 9.25 28.23
N LYS A 87 -15.12 10.51 27.81
CA LYS A 87 -14.77 11.74 28.55
C LYS A 87 -13.27 11.92 28.79
N GLU A 88 -12.44 11.29 27.96
CA GLU A 88 -11.00 11.53 27.96
C GLU A 88 -10.69 12.76 27.10
N ILE A 89 -9.72 13.59 27.52
CA ILE A 89 -9.25 14.69 26.69
C ILE A 89 -8.39 14.09 25.57
N ILE A 90 -8.89 14.19 24.35
CA ILE A 90 -8.20 13.71 23.16
C ILE A 90 -7.52 14.84 22.40
N GLY A 91 -7.77 16.10 22.74
CA GLY A 91 -7.20 17.21 21.99
C GLY A 91 -7.62 18.58 22.49
N THR A 92 -7.28 19.59 21.70
CA THR A 92 -7.62 21.00 21.94
C THR A 92 -8.06 21.67 20.64
N LEU A 93 -9.13 22.47 20.73
CA LEU A 93 -9.47 23.47 19.73
C LEU A 93 -8.97 24.80 20.28
N SER A 94 -8.03 25.42 19.58
CA SER A 94 -7.37 26.64 20.03
C SER A 94 -7.59 27.79 19.06
N VAL A 95 -7.72 29.00 19.59
CA VAL A 95 -7.77 30.26 18.85
C VAL A 95 -6.66 31.18 19.35
N MET A 96 -5.99 31.85 18.42
CA MET A 96 -4.82 32.69 18.68
C MET A 96 -4.90 34.00 17.90
N ASP A 97 -4.32 35.05 18.47
CA ASP A 97 -4.24 36.37 17.86
C ASP A 97 -2.97 37.09 18.31
N SER A 98 -2.37 37.87 17.42
CA SER A 98 -1.21 38.73 17.71
C SER A 98 -1.58 39.96 18.53
N ARG A 99 -2.87 40.23 18.74
CA ARG A 99 -3.38 41.35 19.55
C ARG A 99 -4.04 40.86 20.85
N PRO A 100 -3.91 41.60 21.96
CA PRO A 100 -4.62 41.31 23.19
C PRO A 100 -6.14 41.31 22.96
N ARG A 101 -6.84 40.31 23.51
CA ARG A 101 -8.27 40.14 23.35
C ARG A 101 -8.87 39.38 24.52
N GLU A 102 -10.17 39.55 24.72
CA GLU A 102 -11.00 38.68 25.55
C GLU A 102 -12.16 38.13 24.73
N LEU A 103 -12.51 36.86 24.95
CA LEU A 103 -13.72 36.28 24.36
C LEU A 103 -14.94 36.69 25.17
N THR A 104 -16.00 37.08 24.48
CA THR A 104 -17.31 37.22 25.12
C THR A 104 -17.85 35.84 25.55
N PRO A 105 -18.75 35.76 26.55
CA PRO A 105 -19.37 34.50 26.95
C PRO A 105 -19.99 33.73 25.78
N ASN A 106 -20.66 34.43 24.85
CA ASN A 106 -21.23 33.81 23.66
C ASN A 106 -20.17 33.19 22.74
N GLN A 107 -19.04 33.88 22.54
CA GLN A 107 -17.94 33.36 21.74
C GLN A 107 -17.27 32.14 22.40
N LEU A 108 -17.18 32.14 23.73
CA LEU A 108 -16.69 30.98 24.48
C LEU A 108 -17.64 29.78 24.31
N THR A 109 -18.95 29.99 24.43
CA THR A 109 -19.96 28.94 24.18
C THR A 109 -19.88 28.42 22.75
N SER A 110 -19.74 29.29 21.76
CA SER A 110 -19.55 28.85 20.37
C SER A 110 -18.28 28.02 20.16
N LEU A 111 -17.19 28.36 20.87
CA LEU A 111 -15.95 27.58 20.81
C LEU A 111 -16.14 26.18 21.41
N GLU A 112 -16.86 26.07 22.54
CA GLU A 112 -17.23 24.79 23.15
C GLU A 112 -18.19 23.96 22.28
N ASP A 113 -19.16 24.61 21.61
CA ASP A 113 -20.06 23.93 20.67
C ASP A 113 -19.29 23.32 19.51
N VAL A 114 -18.34 24.07 18.95
CA VAL A 114 -17.53 23.58 17.83
C VAL A 114 -16.54 22.51 18.28
N SER A 115 -16.02 22.56 19.50
CA SER A 115 -15.16 21.49 20.01
C SER A 115 -15.90 20.15 20.12
N ARG A 116 -17.20 20.18 20.46
CA ARG A 116 -18.07 18.99 20.42
C ARG A 116 -18.26 18.46 19.00
N VAL A 117 -18.51 19.33 18.03
CA VAL A 117 -18.64 18.91 16.61
C VAL A 117 -17.32 18.32 16.09
N ALA A 118 -16.19 18.92 16.46
CA ALA A 118 -14.86 18.41 16.11
C ALA A 118 -14.61 17.03 16.73
N ALA A 119 -15.04 16.80 17.98
CA ALA A 119 -14.99 15.50 18.63
C ALA A 119 -15.83 14.45 17.89
N ASP A 120 -17.09 14.75 17.58
CA ASP A 120 -17.98 13.82 16.86
C ASP A 120 -17.43 13.46 15.48
N LEU A 121 -16.91 14.44 14.73
CA LEU A 121 -16.29 14.19 13.43
C LEU A 121 -15.03 13.34 13.54
N PHE A 122 -14.22 13.55 14.58
CA PHE A 122 -13.04 12.73 14.83
C PHE A 122 -13.43 11.28 15.16
N GLU A 123 -14.40 11.07 16.03
CA GLU A 123 -14.88 9.74 16.39
C GLU A 123 -15.54 9.03 15.21
N LEU A 124 -16.36 9.72 14.41
CA LEU A 124 -16.91 9.17 13.16
C LEU A 124 -15.81 8.74 12.20
N ARG A 125 -14.73 9.53 12.09
CA ARG A 125 -13.58 9.17 11.25
C ARG A 125 -12.83 7.96 11.79
N LYS A 126 -12.64 7.87 13.11
CA LYS A 126 -12.03 6.73 13.79
C LYS A 126 -12.86 5.46 13.60
N LEU A 127 -14.18 5.55 13.69
CA LEU A 127 -15.08 4.43 13.40
C LEU A 127 -15.02 4.01 11.91
N ALA A 128 -14.85 4.98 11.00
CA ALA A 128 -14.70 4.73 9.57
C ALA A 128 -13.28 4.31 9.15
N SER A 129 -12.30 4.31 10.06
CA SER A 129 -10.92 3.94 9.73
C SER A 129 -10.67 2.44 9.74
N ILE A 130 -11.62 1.65 10.27
CA ILE A 130 -11.54 0.19 10.36
C ILE A 130 -12.59 -0.46 9.46
N ASP A 131 -12.17 -1.44 8.69
CA ASP A 131 -13.06 -2.29 7.89
C ASP A 131 -13.87 -3.18 8.82
N GLY A 132 -15.19 -2.99 8.85
CA GLY A 132 -16.09 -3.69 9.76
C GLY A 132 -16.15 -5.20 9.56
N LEU A 133 -15.69 -5.72 8.41
CA LEU A 133 -15.62 -7.16 8.17
C LEU A 133 -14.33 -7.79 8.73
N THR A 134 -13.18 -7.19 8.43
CA THR A 134 -11.86 -7.79 8.68
C THR A 134 -11.13 -7.21 9.89
N GLY A 135 -11.61 -6.09 10.43
CA GLY A 135 -10.96 -5.37 11.54
C GLY A 135 -9.67 -4.65 11.15
N GLN A 136 -9.29 -4.64 9.86
CA GLN A 136 -8.08 -3.98 9.37
C GLN A 136 -8.35 -2.53 8.97
N MET A 137 -7.31 -1.74 8.69
CA MET A 137 -7.51 -0.37 8.21
C MET A 137 -8.32 -0.37 6.92
N THR A 138 -9.27 0.56 6.78
CA THR A 138 -9.89 0.83 5.48
C THR A 138 -8.85 1.41 4.52
N ARG A 139 -9.09 1.29 3.21
CA ARG A 139 -8.24 1.91 2.17
C ARG A 139 -7.80 3.33 2.53
N ARG A 140 -8.78 4.18 2.87
CA ARG A 140 -8.55 5.58 3.21
C ARG A 140 -7.66 5.74 4.43
N ALA A 141 -7.90 4.96 5.49
CA ALA A 141 -7.08 5.03 6.70
C ALA A 141 -5.65 4.53 6.47
N PHE A 142 -5.50 3.44 5.72
CA PHE A 142 -4.19 2.91 5.34
C PHE A 142 -3.39 3.92 4.53
N GLU A 143 -3.97 4.49 3.47
CA GLU A 143 -3.27 5.48 2.61
C GLU A 143 -2.85 6.72 3.42
N GLN A 144 -3.71 7.16 4.35
CA GLN A 144 -3.42 8.30 5.23
C GLN A 144 -2.22 8.04 6.15
N GLU A 145 -2.27 6.93 6.88
CA GLU A 145 -1.22 6.60 7.84
C GLU A 145 0.08 6.19 7.12
N ALA A 146 -0.02 5.54 5.95
CA ALA A 146 1.15 5.16 5.18
C ALA A 146 1.89 6.40 4.67
N SER A 147 1.16 7.41 4.19
CA SER A 147 1.76 8.69 3.78
C SER A 147 2.54 9.34 4.91
N ARG A 148 2.00 9.31 6.14
CA ARG A 148 2.67 9.83 7.34
C ARG A 148 3.96 9.07 7.65
N VAL A 149 3.90 7.74 7.66
CA VAL A 149 5.06 6.88 7.93
C VAL A 149 6.15 7.06 6.87
N LEU A 150 5.78 7.23 5.60
CA LEU A 150 6.73 7.46 4.51
C LEU A 150 7.44 8.81 4.63
N GLN A 151 6.74 9.88 5.01
CA GLN A 151 7.36 11.18 5.29
C GLN A 151 8.36 11.09 6.44
N LEU A 152 7.98 10.44 7.55
CA LEU A 152 8.87 10.23 8.69
C LEU A 152 10.10 9.41 8.29
N SER A 153 9.87 8.34 7.52
CA SER A 153 10.92 7.45 7.03
C SER A 153 11.87 8.15 6.06
N SER A 154 11.36 9.07 5.23
CA SER A 154 12.18 9.91 4.34
C SER A 154 13.12 10.80 5.16
N ARG A 155 12.60 11.49 6.18
CA ARG A 155 13.37 12.37 7.07
C ARG A 155 14.49 11.63 7.80
N HIS A 156 14.19 10.45 8.32
CA HIS A 156 15.15 9.64 9.10
C HIS A 156 15.94 8.63 8.26
N LYS A 157 15.70 8.59 6.94
CA LYS A 157 16.30 7.64 6.00
C LYS A 157 16.08 6.17 6.39
N HIS A 158 14.92 5.87 6.98
CA HIS A 158 14.51 4.49 7.24
C HIS A 158 14.08 3.82 5.94
N LYS A 159 14.37 2.52 5.84
CA LYS A 159 13.93 1.70 4.72
C LYS A 159 12.46 1.34 4.88
N VAL A 160 11.68 1.45 3.80
CA VAL A 160 10.27 1.07 3.78
C VAL A 160 9.96 0.23 2.55
N SER A 161 9.15 -0.79 2.75
CA SER A 161 8.65 -1.66 1.68
C SER A 161 7.13 -1.76 1.74
N MET A 162 6.51 -1.94 0.58
CA MET A 162 5.09 -2.15 0.42
C MET A 162 4.84 -3.55 -0.14
N ILE A 163 3.81 -4.23 0.37
CA ILE A 163 3.33 -5.49 -0.17
C ILE A 163 1.85 -5.32 -0.50
N GLY A 164 1.46 -5.55 -1.75
CA GLY A 164 0.07 -5.80 -2.12
C GLY A 164 -0.19 -7.31 -2.07
N LEU A 165 -1.35 -7.73 -1.55
CA LEU A 165 -1.85 -9.08 -1.72
C LEU A 165 -3.30 -9.10 -2.22
N ASP A 166 -3.61 -10.15 -2.95
CA ASP A 166 -4.95 -10.45 -3.43
C ASP A 166 -5.25 -11.95 -3.28
N VAL A 167 -6.44 -12.26 -2.77
CA VAL A 167 -6.87 -13.64 -2.54
C VAL A 167 -7.21 -14.33 -3.87
N ASP A 168 -6.47 -15.39 -4.18
CA ASP A 168 -6.61 -16.09 -5.44
C ASP A 168 -7.98 -16.75 -5.58
N HIS A 169 -8.63 -16.54 -6.72
CA HIS A 169 -9.92 -17.15 -7.07
C HIS A 169 -11.06 -16.84 -6.08
N PHE A 170 -11.00 -15.72 -5.36
CA PHE A 170 -12.00 -15.36 -4.35
C PHE A 170 -13.43 -15.30 -4.90
N LYS A 171 -13.61 -14.74 -6.11
CA LYS A 171 -14.92 -14.78 -6.79
C LYS A 171 -15.48 -16.21 -6.93
N SER A 172 -14.65 -17.20 -7.24
CA SER A 172 -15.10 -18.60 -7.34
C SER A 172 -15.60 -19.15 -6.00
N ILE A 173 -15.01 -18.71 -4.88
CA ILE A 173 -15.46 -19.09 -3.54
C ILE A 173 -16.86 -18.52 -3.29
N ASN A 174 -17.05 -17.23 -3.56
CA ASN A 174 -18.36 -16.59 -3.45
C ASN A 174 -19.41 -17.24 -4.34
N ASP A 175 -19.08 -17.49 -5.61
CA ASP A 175 -20.00 -18.06 -6.59
C ASP A 175 -20.38 -19.51 -6.24
N THR A 176 -19.50 -20.25 -5.54
CA THR A 176 -19.72 -21.67 -5.19
C THR A 176 -20.37 -21.86 -3.83
N TYR A 177 -19.95 -21.10 -2.81
CA TYR A 177 -20.32 -21.31 -1.40
C TYR A 177 -21.07 -20.11 -0.79
N GLY A 178 -21.32 -19.07 -1.59
CA GLY A 178 -22.03 -17.87 -1.16
C GLY A 178 -21.15 -16.82 -0.47
N HIS A 179 -21.68 -15.60 -0.36
CA HIS A 179 -20.96 -14.46 0.20
C HIS A 179 -20.55 -14.64 1.66
N ALA A 180 -21.32 -15.38 2.46
CA ALA A 180 -20.97 -15.65 3.86
C ALA A 180 -19.66 -16.45 3.99
N ALA A 181 -19.41 -17.39 3.06
CA ALA A 181 -18.16 -18.15 3.01
C ALA A 181 -16.99 -17.27 2.59
N GLY A 182 -17.20 -16.38 1.61
CA GLY A 182 -16.20 -15.37 1.24
C GLY A 182 -15.85 -14.44 2.39
N ASP A 183 -16.84 -13.98 3.14
CA ASP A 183 -16.65 -13.15 4.33
C ASP A 183 -15.81 -13.87 5.41
N GLU A 184 -16.03 -15.16 5.62
CA GLU A 184 -15.22 -15.98 6.52
C GLU A 184 -13.77 -16.11 6.04
N VAL A 185 -13.58 -16.33 4.74
CA VAL A 185 -12.24 -16.37 4.12
C VAL A 185 -11.50 -15.06 4.34
N LEU A 186 -12.14 -13.91 4.06
CA LEU A 186 -11.51 -12.60 4.23
C LEU A 186 -11.15 -12.30 5.69
N LYS A 187 -12.04 -12.62 6.62
CA LYS A 187 -11.77 -12.52 8.06
C LYS A 187 -10.53 -13.31 8.45
N LYS A 188 -10.46 -14.57 8.01
CA LYS A 188 -9.36 -15.45 8.42
C LYS A 188 -8.04 -15.07 7.77
N VAL A 189 -8.07 -14.67 6.49
CA VAL A 189 -6.89 -14.13 5.79
C VAL A 189 -6.36 -12.89 6.51
N ALA A 190 -7.24 -11.93 6.81
CA ALA A 190 -6.86 -10.70 7.52
C ALA A 190 -6.26 -11.00 8.90
N GLN A 191 -6.91 -11.88 9.68
CA GLN A 191 -6.40 -12.33 10.98
C GLN A 191 -5.01 -12.96 10.85
N THR A 192 -4.82 -13.89 9.91
CA THR A 192 -3.54 -14.56 9.69
C THR A 192 -2.45 -13.58 9.27
N CYS A 193 -2.76 -12.59 8.45
CA CYS A 193 -1.83 -11.53 8.14
C CYS A 193 -1.45 -10.73 9.39
N ALA A 194 -2.42 -10.26 10.17
CA ALA A 194 -2.18 -9.49 11.38
C ALA A 194 -1.34 -10.26 12.43
N GLU A 195 -1.59 -11.55 12.62
CA GLU A 195 -0.82 -12.42 13.54
C GLU A 195 0.61 -12.70 13.06
N THR A 196 0.86 -12.60 11.75
CA THR A 196 2.19 -12.83 11.15
C THR A 196 3.06 -11.56 11.16
N LEU A 197 2.42 -10.39 11.12
CA LEU A 197 3.07 -9.08 11.05
C LEU A 197 3.51 -8.57 12.42
N ARG A 198 4.47 -7.64 12.44
CA ARG A 198 4.89 -6.97 13.67
C ARG A 198 3.89 -5.87 14.02
N THR A 199 3.88 -5.44 15.28
CA THR A 199 3.06 -4.30 15.74
C THR A 199 3.39 -2.99 15.02
N SER A 200 4.62 -2.83 14.53
CA SER A 200 5.04 -1.67 13.74
C SER A 200 4.54 -1.72 12.29
N ASP A 201 4.19 -2.90 11.78
CA ASP A 201 3.77 -3.05 10.40
C ASP A 201 2.29 -2.68 10.28
N MET A 202 1.91 -2.10 9.15
CA MET A 202 0.53 -1.70 8.90
C MET A 202 -0.14 -2.67 7.95
N LEU A 203 -1.41 -3.00 8.21
CA LEU A 203 -2.25 -3.81 7.33
C LEU A 203 -3.56 -3.07 7.03
N GLY A 204 -3.89 -2.93 5.75
CA GLY A 204 -5.12 -2.28 5.30
C GLY A 204 -5.81 -3.04 4.17
N ARG A 205 -7.13 -3.09 4.20
CA ARG A 205 -7.97 -3.66 3.13
C ARG A 205 -8.28 -2.57 2.11
N LEU A 206 -7.70 -2.69 0.91
CA LEU A 206 -7.81 -1.68 -0.14
C LEU A 206 -9.01 -1.89 -1.07
N GLY A 207 -9.49 -3.14 -1.16
CA GLY A 207 -10.57 -3.54 -2.05
C GLY A 207 -11.39 -4.70 -1.49
N GLY A 208 -12.15 -5.36 -2.37
CA GLY A 208 -13.00 -6.49 -1.97
C GLY A 208 -12.18 -7.67 -1.42
N GLU A 209 -11.14 -8.07 -2.14
CA GLU A 209 -10.25 -9.20 -1.83
C GLU A 209 -8.77 -8.79 -1.76
N GLU A 210 -8.51 -7.48 -1.76
CA GLU A 210 -7.20 -6.86 -1.86
C GLU A 210 -6.79 -6.22 -0.54
N PHE A 211 -5.57 -6.48 -0.09
CA PHE A 211 -4.97 -5.80 1.06
C PHE A 211 -3.57 -5.28 0.71
N ALA A 212 -3.12 -4.32 1.49
CA ALA A 212 -1.77 -3.80 1.44
C ALA A 212 -1.13 -3.83 2.82
N VAL A 213 0.19 -4.03 2.82
CA VAL A 213 1.03 -4.03 4.01
C VAL A 213 2.16 -3.05 3.82
N LEU A 214 2.32 -2.13 4.78
CA LEU A 214 3.50 -1.26 4.84
C LEU A 214 4.45 -1.78 5.92
N LEU A 215 5.67 -2.12 5.51
CA LEU A 215 6.72 -2.63 6.39
C LEU A 215 7.70 -1.51 6.71
N GLN A 216 7.76 -1.13 7.99
CA GLN A 216 8.70 -0.13 8.49
C GLN A 216 10.06 -0.74 8.72
N GLU A 217 11.11 0.05 8.54
CA GLU A 217 12.52 -0.34 8.74
C GLU A 217 12.90 -1.65 8.02
N THR A 218 12.27 -1.90 6.88
CA THR A 218 12.39 -3.16 6.14
C THR A 218 12.86 -2.87 4.73
N ASP A 219 13.84 -3.64 4.28
CA ASP A 219 14.35 -3.57 2.91
C ASP A 219 13.73 -4.62 2.01
N HIS A 220 14.13 -4.61 0.75
CA HIS A 220 13.63 -5.52 -0.26
C HIS A 220 13.74 -7.00 0.11
N GLU A 221 14.87 -7.42 0.67
CA GLU A 221 15.06 -8.82 1.07
C GLU A 221 14.16 -9.17 2.24
N GLY A 222 14.12 -8.31 3.27
CA GLY A 222 13.23 -8.48 4.41
C GLY A 222 11.76 -8.53 4.02
N ALA A 223 11.33 -7.65 3.11
CA ALA A 223 9.97 -7.61 2.60
C ALA A 223 9.60 -8.88 1.84
N THR A 224 10.53 -9.41 1.03
CA THR A 224 10.34 -10.68 0.33
C THR A 224 10.18 -11.84 1.30
N GLN A 225 10.97 -11.88 2.39
CA GLN A 225 10.83 -12.89 3.44
C GLN A 225 9.48 -12.78 4.17
N VAL A 226 9.02 -11.56 4.47
CA VAL A 226 7.70 -11.33 5.11
C VAL A 226 6.57 -11.75 4.17
N ALA A 227 6.61 -11.37 2.90
CA ALA A 227 5.62 -11.78 1.90
C ALA A 227 5.54 -13.31 1.78
N GLU A 228 6.68 -14.00 1.71
CA GLU A 228 6.70 -15.48 1.67
C GLU A 228 6.17 -16.13 2.95
N LYS A 229 6.39 -15.52 4.12
CA LYS A 229 5.79 -15.99 5.38
C LYS A 229 4.26 -15.86 5.33
N LEU A 230 3.75 -14.70 4.92
CA LEU A 230 2.31 -14.45 4.76
C LEU A 230 1.70 -15.44 3.76
N ARG A 231 2.32 -15.62 2.60
CA ARG A 231 1.86 -16.55 1.56
C ARG A 231 1.76 -17.97 2.08
N LYS A 232 2.80 -18.46 2.76
CA LYS A 232 2.80 -19.80 3.36
C LYS A 232 1.70 -19.93 4.42
N ALA A 233 1.57 -18.96 5.32
CA ALA A 233 0.55 -18.97 6.35
C ALA A 233 -0.87 -19.03 5.77
N ILE A 234 -1.17 -18.19 4.77
CA ILE A 234 -2.48 -18.21 4.07
C ILE A 234 -2.70 -19.54 3.37
N SER A 235 -1.69 -20.10 2.69
CA SER A 235 -1.83 -21.38 1.97
C SER A 235 -2.13 -22.59 2.86
N LEU A 236 -1.90 -22.46 4.17
CA LEU A 236 -2.22 -23.48 5.17
C LEU A 236 -3.64 -23.36 5.72
N LEU A 237 -4.36 -22.27 5.43
CA LEU A 237 -5.74 -22.10 5.87
C LEU A 237 -6.65 -23.14 5.22
N ARG A 238 -7.53 -23.70 6.03
CA ARG A 238 -8.54 -24.68 5.63
C ARG A 238 -9.89 -24.22 6.17
N PHE A 239 -10.90 -24.28 5.30
CA PHE A 239 -12.27 -23.87 5.60
C PHE A 239 -13.21 -25.06 5.35
N GLU A 240 -14.22 -25.21 6.19
CA GLU A 240 -15.22 -26.26 6.02
C GLU A 240 -16.51 -25.65 5.48
N PHE A 241 -16.75 -25.80 4.18
CA PHE A 241 -17.95 -25.27 3.50
C PHE A 241 -18.72 -26.42 2.87
N ASP A 242 -20.02 -26.51 3.15
CA ASP A 242 -20.91 -27.58 2.65
C ASP A 242 -20.35 -29.00 2.84
N GLY A 243 -19.66 -29.24 3.96
CA GLY A 243 -19.04 -30.53 4.29
C GLY A 243 -17.78 -30.86 3.48
N LYS A 244 -17.16 -29.86 2.83
CA LYS A 244 -15.88 -29.99 2.11
C LYS A 244 -14.83 -29.07 2.70
N THR A 245 -13.60 -29.60 2.82
CA THR A 245 -12.43 -28.81 3.15
C THR A 245 -11.93 -28.04 1.93
N VAL A 246 -11.97 -26.71 1.98
CA VAL A 246 -11.51 -25.78 0.95
C VAL A 246 -10.23 -25.08 1.41
N GLY A 247 -9.23 -25.05 0.54
CA GLY A 247 -8.00 -24.26 0.74
C GLY A 247 -8.04 -22.98 -0.07
N VAL A 248 -7.37 -21.94 0.43
CA VAL A 248 -7.22 -20.66 -0.28
C VAL A 248 -5.75 -20.32 -0.43
N THR A 249 -5.41 -19.55 -1.44
CA THR A 249 -4.07 -18.99 -1.65
C THR A 249 -4.17 -17.51 -1.94
N ALA A 250 -3.03 -16.81 -1.92
CA ALA A 250 -2.98 -15.41 -2.32
C ALA A 250 -1.73 -15.14 -3.16
N SER A 251 -1.84 -14.15 -4.03
CA SER A 251 -0.74 -13.64 -4.85
C SER A 251 -0.23 -12.33 -4.27
N PHE A 252 1.09 -12.15 -4.26
CA PHE A 252 1.74 -11.03 -3.58
C PHE A 252 2.64 -10.26 -4.54
N GLY A 253 2.54 -8.94 -4.49
CA GLY A 253 3.43 -8.01 -5.17
C GLY A 253 4.20 -7.17 -4.15
N ILE A 254 5.52 -7.13 -4.27
CA ILE A 254 6.39 -6.38 -3.35
C ILE A 254 6.96 -5.19 -4.10
N SER A 255 6.94 -4.01 -3.50
CA SER A 255 7.74 -2.87 -3.94
C SER A 255 8.59 -2.37 -2.78
N SER A 256 9.80 -1.89 -3.10
CA SER A 256 10.73 -1.38 -2.11
C SER A 256 11.50 -0.26 -2.79
N ASN A 257 11.54 0.92 -2.17
CA ASN A 257 12.32 2.01 -2.73
C ASN A 257 13.74 1.94 -2.16
N ALA A 258 14.74 1.95 -3.04
CA ALA A 258 16.13 2.04 -2.65
C ALA A 258 16.52 3.47 -2.21
N HIS A 259 15.70 4.47 -2.57
CA HIS A 259 15.95 5.88 -2.31
C HIS A 259 14.92 6.43 -1.32
N ALA A 260 15.36 7.32 -0.43
CA ALA A 260 14.55 7.87 0.68
C ALA A 260 13.42 8.82 0.25
N ASP A 261 13.23 9.05 -1.05
CA ASP A 261 12.11 9.82 -1.60
C ASP A 261 10.94 8.87 -1.89
N TYR A 262 10.17 8.58 -0.84
CA TYR A 262 9.01 7.71 -0.93
C TYR A 262 7.78 8.46 -1.45
N ASP A 263 7.19 7.93 -2.51
CA ASP A 263 5.85 8.30 -2.99
C ASP A 263 4.93 7.09 -2.79
N LEU A 264 3.89 7.26 -1.97
CA LEU A 264 2.92 6.22 -1.67
C LEU A 264 2.25 5.68 -2.94
N SER A 265 1.85 6.57 -3.85
CA SER A 265 1.13 6.21 -5.08
C SER A 265 2.01 5.30 -5.94
N LYS A 266 3.29 5.66 -6.06
CA LYS A 266 4.28 4.87 -6.79
C LYS A 266 4.56 3.52 -6.13
N LEU A 267 4.68 3.46 -4.80
CA LEU A 267 4.86 2.19 -4.09
C LEU A 267 3.68 1.25 -4.30
N LEU A 268 2.45 1.76 -4.22
CA LEU A 268 1.23 0.99 -4.45
C LEU A 268 1.13 0.52 -5.91
N GLU A 269 1.40 1.40 -6.89
CA GLU A 269 1.40 1.05 -8.32
C GLU A 269 2.43 -0.06 -8.63
N GLN A 270 3.63 0.05 -8.08
CA GLN A 270 4.68 -0.96 -8.25
C GLN A 270 4.31 -2.30 -7.62
N ALA A 271 3.73 -2.27 -6.41
CA ALA A 271 3.27 -3.47 -5.73
C ALA A 271 2.12 -4.13 -6.52
N ASP A 272 1.15 -3.36 -7.02
CA ASP A 272 0.06 -3.86 -7.85
C ASP A 272 0.57 -4.49 -9.16
N ALA A 273 1.50 -3.82 -9.86
CA ALA A 273 2.10 -4.37 -11.08
C ALA A 273 2.82 -5.71 -10.83
N ALA A 274 3.53 -5.82 -9.70
CA ALA A 274 4.19 -7.06 -9.30
C ALA A 274 3.18 -8.15 -8.90
N MET A 275 2.11 -7.79 -8.19
CA MET A 275 1.03 -8.70 -7.80
C MET A 275 0.28 -9.23 -9.03
N TYR A 276 0.00 -8.37 -10.00
CA TYR A 276 -0.58 -8.76 -11.28
C TYR A 276 0.30 -9.79 -12.00
N LYS A 277 1.62 -9.59 -12.00
CA LYS A 277 2.59 -10.57 -12.54
C LYS A 277 2.59 -11.89 -11.74
N ALA A 278 2.43 -11.85 -10.42
CA ALA A 278 2.26 -13.05 -9.60
C ALA A 278 1.01 -13.85 -10.03
N LYS A 279 -0.11 -13.17 -10.27
CA LYS A 279 -1.34 -13.80 -10.77
C LYS A 279 -1.15 -14.42 -12.15
N GLN A 280 -0.48 -13.70 -13.07
CA GLN A 280 -0.25 -14.19 -14.43
C GLN A 280 0.71 -15.37 -14.51
N THR A 281 1.72 -15.42 -13.64
CA THR A 281 2.75 -16.46 -13.69
C THR A 281 2.38 -17.74 -12.94
N GLY A 282 1.16 -17.82 -12.40
CA GLY A 282 0.61 -19.05 -11.83
C GLY A 282 0.10 -18.94 -10.39
N ARG A 283 -0.10 -17.72 -9.87
CA ARG A 283 -0.67 -17.45 -8.54
C ARG A 283 0.12 -18.07 -7.38
N ASN A 284 -0.39 -17.93 -6.14
CA ASN A 284 0.22 -18.46 -4.92
C ASN A 284 1.75 -18.23 -4.87
N ARG A 285 2.18 -16.98 -5.09
CA ARG A 285 3.59 -16.61 -5.15
C ARG A 285 3.81 -15.14 -4.83
N CYS A 286 5.04 -14.83 -4.47
CA CYS A 286 5.53 -13.47 -4.31
C CYS A 286 6.32 -13.06 -5.56
N VAL A 287 6.08 -11.86 -6.04
CA VAL A 287 6.88 -11.23 -7.09
C VAL A 287 7.28 -9.85 -6.59
N ALA A 288 8.55 -9.50 -6.70
CA ALA A 288 9.02 -8.18 -6.34
C ALA A 288 9.22 -7.30 -7.59
N TYR A 289 8.83 -6.05 -7.47
CA TYR A 289 9.00 -5.03 -8.50
C TYR A 289 10.49 -4.70 -8.65
N GLY A 290 10.97 -4.61 -9.89
CA GLY A 290 12.37 -4.32 -10.18
C GLY A 290 13.34 -5.47 -9.91
N ASP A 291 12.88 -6.63 -9.41
CA ASP A 291 13.67 -7.86 -9.29
C ASP A 291 13.79 -8.53 -10.67
N GLU A 292 14.33 -7.75 -11.61
CA GLU A 292 14.59 -8.15 -12.98
C GLU A 292 15.88 -8.97 -13.02
N LYS A 293 15.77 -10.25 -12.67
CA LYS A 293 16.15 -11.26 -13.67
C LYS A 293 14.93 -11.50 -14.57
N LEU A 294 14.53 -10.48 -15.30
CA LEU A 294 13.66 -10.68 -16.45
C LEU A 294 14.53 -11.30 -17.54
N PRO A 295 14.18 -12.45 -18.14
CA PRO A 295 14.36 -12.50 -19.58
C PRO A 295 13.57 -11.29 -20.12
N GLU A 296 14.25 -10.38 -20.81
CA GLU A 296 13.65 -9.20 -21.42
C GLU A 296 12.26 -9.54 -21.95
N ARG A 297 11.27 -8.72 -21.59
CA ARG A 297 9.93 -8.83 -22.14
C ARG A 297 10.00 -8.41 -23.60
N VAL A 298 10.46 -9.32 -24.47
CA VAL A 298 10.41 -9.11 -25.91
C VAL A 298 8.95 -8.99 -26.28
N VAL A 299 8.56 -7.80 -26.71
CA VAL A 299 7.26 -7.56 -27.31
C VAL A 299 7.16 -8.48 -28.54
N ARG A 300 6.43 -9.58 -28.42
CA ARG A 300 6.18 -10.49 -29.53
C ARG A 300 4.98 -10.00 -30.31
N ARG A 301 5.18 -9.71 -31.59
CA ARG A 301 4.07 -9.36 -32.48
C ARG A 301 3.19 -10.58 -32.70
N ARG A 302 1.87 -10.39 -32.68
CA ARG A 302 0.93 -11.42 -33.15
C ARG A 302 1.15 -11.63 -34.64
N VAL A 303 1.33 -12.88 -35.03
CA VAL A 303 1.53 -13.29 -36.42
C VAL A 303 0.69 -14.53 -36.70
N LEU A 304 0.50 -14.84 -37.98
CA LEU A 304 -0.04 -16.13 -38.40
C LEU A 304 0.89 -16.68 -39.47
N LYS A 305 1.82 -17.54 -39.06
CA LYS A 305 2.84 -18.09 -39.95
C LYS A 305 2.95 -19.60 -39.77
N SER A 306 3.35 -20.30 -40.83
CA SER A 306 3.68 -21.72 -40.75
C SER A 306 5.10 -21.89 -40.21
N GLY A 307 5.25 -22.77 -39.22
CA GLY A 307 6.55 -23.15 -38.66
C GLY A 307 6.74 -24.66 -38.72
N GLN A 308 8.00 -25.10 -38.78
CA GLN A 308 8.37 -26.52 -38.70
C GLN A 308 9.32 -26.73 -37.52
N ILE A 309 9.01 -27.71 -36.67
CA ILE A 309 9.83 -28.12 -35.54
C ILE A 309 10.68 -29.33 -35.94
N GLN A 310 11.98 -29.26 -35.66
CA GLN A 310 12.98 -30.30 -35.89
C GLN A 310 13.72 -30.65 -34.59
N PHE A 311 13.95 -31.94 -34.33
CA PHE A 311 14.72 -32.39 -33.18
C PHE A 311 15.54 -33.64 -33.51
N ALA A 312 16.62 -33.85 -32.78
CA ALA A 312 17.53 -34.97 -33.02
C ALA A 312 16.86 -36.30 -32.65
N GLY A 313 16.82 -37.23 -33.60
CA GLY A 313 16.31 -38.59 -33.40
C GLY A 313 15.23 -39.03 -34.39
N ASN A 314 14.65 -38.12 -35.18
CA ASN A 314 13.66 -38.47 -36.20
C ASN A 314 13.77 -37.53 -37.41
N ALA A 315 13.73 -38.05 -38.63
CA ALA A 315 13.74 -37.24 -39.86
C ALA A 315 12.39 -36.54 -40.14
N ALA A 316 11.42 -36.70 -39.24
CA ALA A 316 10.08 -36.12 -39.35
C ALA A 316 10.04 -34.71 -38.75
N ASN A 317 9.55 -33.75 -39.54
CA ASN A 317 9.24 -32.41 -39.07
C ASN A 317 7.82 -32.40 -38.47
N ILE A 318 7.62 -31.65 -37.38
CA ILE A 318 6.28 -31.39 -36.85
C ILE A 318 5.84 -30.00 -37.33
N ASP A 319 4.74 -29.93 -38.06
CA ASP A 319 4.17 -28.64 -38.48
C ASP A 319 3.49 -27.94 -37.29
N CYS A 320 3.65 -26.62 -37.22
CA CYS A 320 3.05 -25.76 -36.21
C CYS A 320 2.59 -24.44 -36.82
N THR A 321 1.68 -23.76 -36.13
CA THR A 321 1.28 -22.39 -36.45
C THR A 321 1.92 -21.43 -35.46
N VAL A 322 2.74 -20.51 -35.94
CA VAL A 322 3.35 -19.46 -35.13
C VAL A 322 2.31 -18.35 -34.95
N ARG A 323 1.86 -18.15 -33.71
CA ARG A 323 0.85 -17.15 -33.30
C ARG A 323 1.47 -15.85 -32.80
N GLN A 324 2.68 -15.95 -32.26
CA GLN A 324 3.44 -14.83 -31.73
C GLN A 324 4.91 -15.02 -32.08
N LEU A 325 5.57 -13.95 -32.51
CA LEU A 325 6.99 -13.98 -32.87
C LEU A 325 7.67 -12.70 -32.38
N GLY A 326 8.74 -12.84 -31.60
CA GLY A 326 9.62 -11.74 -31.19
C GLY A 326 11.08 -12.02 -31.57
N GLN A 327 11.99 -11.16 -31.12
CA GLN A 327 13.42 -11.34 -31.28
C GLN A 327 13.97 -12.54 -30.49
N ASP A 328 13.42 -12.84 -29.30
CA ASP A 328 13.96 -13.89 -28.41
C ASP A 328 12.99 -15.07 -28.20
N GLY A 329 11.96 -15.22 -29.03
CA GLY A 329 11.07 -16.38 -28.89
C GLY A 329 9.80 -16.35 -29.73
N ALA A 330 9.00 -17.40 -29.60
CA ALA A 330 7.77 -17.61 -30.34
C ALA A 330 6.71 -18.37 -29.54
N GLY A 331 5.44 -18.10 -29.85
CA GLY A 331 4.30 -18.91 -29.41
C GLY A 331 3.79 -19.77 -30.56
N LEU A 332 3.66 -21.07 -30.33
CA LEU A 332 3.40 -22.10 -31.34
C LEU A 332 2.13 -22.88 -30.99
N ASP A 333 1.19 -22.95 -31.92
CA ASP A 333 0.05 -23.87 -31.85
C ASP A 333 0.35 -25.14 -32.65
N LEU A 334 0.04 -26.29 -32.06
CA LEU A 334 0.21 -27.62 -32.63
C LEU A 334 -1.06 -28.45 -32.43
N VAL A 335 -1.21 -29.50 -33.24
CA VAL A 335 -2.25 -30.52 -33.01
C VAL A 335 -2.05 -31.20 -31.65
N THR A 336 -0.79 -31.45 -31.27
CA THR A 336 -0.41 -31.94 -29.94
C THR A 336 1.03 -31.60 -29.62
N THR A 337 1.33 -31.31 -28.36
CA THR A 337 2.70 -31.04 -27.88
C THR A 337 3.38 -32.26 -27.24
N ALA A 338 2.67 -33.38 -27.10
CA ALA A 338 3.12 -34.54 -26.30
C ALA A 338 4.48 -35.10 -26.77
N ASN A 339 4.73 -35.09 -28.08
CA ASN A 339 5.94 -35.63 -28.69
C ASN A 339 6.99 -34.57 -29.03
N VAL A 340 6.81 -33.32 -28.59
CA VAL A 340 7.79 -32.26 -28.81
C VAL A 340 8.78 -32.26 -27.64
N PRO A 341 10.10 -32.39 -27.88
CA PRO A 341 11.10 -32.31 -26.80
C PRO A 341 11.20 -30.89 -26.23
N ASN A 342 11.86 -30.73 -25.08
CA ASN A 342 12.05 -29.42 -24.45
C ASN A 342 13.03 -28.51 -25.21
N GLU A 343 13.87 -29.09 -26.06
CA GLU A 343 14.79 -28.37 -26.93
C GLU A 343 14.64 -28.88 -28.35
N PHE A 344 14.48 -27.96 -29.30
CA PHE A 344 14.27 -28.26 -30.71
C PHE A 344 14.69 -27.07 -31.57
N ARG A 345 14.67 -27.24 -32.89
CA ARG A 345 14.91 -26.16 -33.86
C ARG A 345 13.60 -25.78 -34.55
N LEU A 346 13.25 -24.51 -34.52
CA LEU A 346 12.10 -23.94 -35.21
C LEU A 346 12.54 -23.33 -36.54
N HIS A 347 11.80 -23.61 -37.61
CA HIS A 347 12.01 -23.02 -38.92
C HIS A 347 10.74 -22.32 -39.41
N ILE A 348 10.83 -21.01 -39.72
CA ILE A 348 9.73 -20.19 -40.25
C ILE A 348 10.13 -19.71 -41.66
N ARG A 349 9.64 -20.41 -42.69
CA ARG A 349 10.08 -20.18 -44.09
C ARG A 349 9.83 -18.75 -44.58
N SER A 350 8.70 -18.15 -44.21
CA SER A 350 8.31 -16.81 -44.67
C SER A 350 9.26 -15.70 -44.17
N ASP A 351 9.97 -15.92 -43.06
CA ASP A 351 10.92 -14.96 -42.50
C ASP A 351 12.38 -15.38 -42.71
N GLY A 352 12.63 -16.54 -43.33
CA GLY A 352 13.97 -17.15 -43.35
C GLY A 352 14.53 -17.46 -41.96
N LEU A 353 13.69 -17.50 -40.92
CA LEU A 353 14.13 -17.67 -39.54
C LEU A 353 14.35 -19.14 -39.23
N THR A 354 15.54 -19.45 -38.70
CA THR A 354 15.85 -20.75 -38.09
C THR A 354 16.47 -20.51 -36.74
N ALA A 355 15.80 -20.97 -35.67
CA ALA A 355 16.24 -20.71 -34.29
C ALA A 355 16.25 -22.01 -33.48
N ASN A 356 17.29 -22.21 -32.65
CA ASN A 356 17.22 -23.21 -31.60
C ASN A 356 16.29 -22.67 -30.51
N CYS A 357 15.39 -23.51 -30.04
CA CYS A 357 14.30 -23.15 -29.16
C CYS A 357 14.36 -23.98 -27.90
N LYS A 358 14.06 -23.35 -26.77
CA LYS A 358 13.78 -24.04 -25.50
C LYS A 358 12.35 -23.74 -25.07
N VAL A 359 11.62 -24.78 -24.70
CA VAL A 359 10.26 -24.66 -24.17
C VAL A 359 10.30 -24.01 -22.79
N ILE A 360 9.54 -22.94 -22.61
CA ILE A 360 9.33 -22.27 -21.33
C ILE A 360 7.93 -22.53 -20.76
N GLU A 361 6.94 -22.73 -21.63
CA GLU A 361 5.57 -23.08 -21.24
C GLU A 361 4.99 -24.11 -22.22
N ARG A 362 4.17 -25.04 -21.70
CA ARG A 362 3.56 -26.11 -22.48
C ARG A 362 2.13 -26.37 -22.01
N THR A 363 1.22 -26.40 -22.97
CA THR A 363 -0.14 -26.96 -22.82
C THR A 363 -0.32 -28.13 -23.79
N GLN A 364 -1.52 -28.74 -23.86
CA GLN A 364 -1.78 -29.85 -24.79
C GLN A 364 -1.56 -29.49 -26.27
N THR A 365 -1.83 -28.24 -26.67
CA THR A 365 -1.80 -27.79 -28.07
C THR A 365 -0.96 -26.53 -28.28
N HIS A 366 -0.35 -25.98 -27.23
CA HIS A 366 0.44 -24.74 -27.31
C HIS A 366 1.82 -24.89 -26.67
N LEU A 367 2.82 -24.29 -27.30
CA LEU A 367 4.17 -24.13 -26.76
C LEU A 367 4.56 -22.66 -26.77
N ASP A 368 5.05 -22.17 -25.63
CA ASP A 368 5.84 -20.95 -25.59
C ASP A 368 7.32 -21.33 -25.54
N VAL A 369 8.10 -20.76 -26.46
CA VAL A 369 9.54 -21.02 -26.57
C VAL A 369 10.37 -19.75 -26.57
N VAL A 370 11.59 -19.86 -26.05
CA VAL A 370 12.64 -18.85 -26.17
C VAL A 370 13.68 -19.30 -27.18
N PHE A 371 14.23 -18.36 -27.94
CA PHE A 371 15.33 -18.62 -28.87
C PHE A 371 16.66 -18.68 -28.11
N ARG A 372 17.60 -19.47 -28.62
CA ARG A 372 18.93 -19.71 -28.08
C ARG A 372 20.01 -19.53 -29.13
#